data_AF-A0A428NWR5-F1
#
_entry.id   AF-A0A428NWR5-F1
#
_cell.length_a   1.000
_cell.length_b   1.000
_cell.length_c   1.000
_cell.angle_alpha   90.00
_cell.angle_beta   90.00
_cell.angle_gamma   90.00
#
_symmetry.space_group_name_H-M   'P 1'
#
loop_
_entity.id
_entity.type
_entity.pdbx_description
1 polymer ?
#
loop_
_entity_poly.entity_id
_entity_poly.type
_entity_poly.pdbx_seq_one_letter_code
_entity_poly.pdbx_strand_id
1 'polypeptide(L)'
;MNDTGFNTGRFILDTYPNSLDKLLNELRDITEGRGILPASLENKLPPRSRISPSAFDHDEATRAKTEEIASFLPPFDWVQGMMKRAEECRVNREYETSWNGEIYAPILQSVFRKSQFTSDGPVDFRWSQTAQIITEYRPEEAPSKMIDFCVFYRPERGSNVEQAINDLCRILFVLLCKLPGPSRSRVEENRR
;
A
#
# COMPACT_ATOMS: atom_id res chain seq x y z
N MET A 1 10.96 30.98 8.69
CA MET A 1 10.53 30.09 7.60
C MET A 1 11.76 29.86 6.74
N ASN A 2 12.20 28.62 6.58
CA ASN A 2 13.35 28.31 5.71
C ASN A 2 12.85 28.26 4.26
N ASP A 3 13.61 28.85 3.34
CA ASP A 3 13.26 29.11 1.92
C ASP A 3 12.91 27.86 1.08
N THR A 4 12.96 26.66 1.65
CA THR A 4 12.61 25.40 0.98
C THR A 4 11.27 24.81 1.44
N GLY A 5 10.65 25.35 2.49
CA GLY A 5 9.39 24.81 3.03
C GLY A 5 9.51 23.45 3.76
N PHE A 6 10.71 22.88 3.88
CA PHE A 6 10.93 21.60 4.58
C PHE A 6 11.69 21.80 5.89
N ASN A 7 11.16 21.22 6.97
CA ASN A 7 11.83 21.11 8.27
C ASN A 7 12.28 19.66 8.49
N THR A 8 13.57 19.45 8.70
CA THR A 8 14.16 18.15 9.01
C THR A 8 13.97 17.86 10.51
N GLY A 9 13.07 16.92 10.84
CA GLY A 9 12.84 16.44 12.22
C GLY A 9 13.41 15.02 12.42
N ARG A 10 13.76 14.66 13.66
CA ARG A 10 13.99 13.25 14.04
C ARG A 10 12.62 12.57 14.17
N PHE A 11 12.49 11.31 13.74
CA PHE A 11 11.26 10.51 13.86
C PHE A 11 10.78 10.30 15.31
N ILE A 12 11.67 10.56 16.29
CA ILE A 12 11.37 10.62 17.72
C ILE A 12 11.19 12.09 18.08
N LEU A 13 10.01 12.64 17.82
CA LEU A 13 9.55 13.92 18.37
C LEU A 13 8.25 13.61 19.09
N ASP A 14 8.16 13.94 20.37
CA ASP A 14 7.00 13.70 21.24
C ASP A 14 5.73 14.47 20.79
N THR A 15 5.79 15.19 19.67
CA THR A 15 4.66 15.93 19.10
C THR A 15 4.79 15.93 17.59
N TYR A 16 4.04 15.03 16.94
CA TYR A 16 3.88 15.05 15.49
C TYR A 16 3.04 16.26 15.08
N PRO A 17 3.24 16.82 13.87
CA PRO A 17 2.31 17.81 13.33
C PRO A 17 0.88 17.23 13.31
N ASN A 18 -0.13 18.05 13.62
CA ASN A 18 -1.54 17.61 13.60
C ASN A 18 -1.94 16.93 12.27
N SER A 19 -1.32 17.32 11.15
CA SER A 19 -1.54 16.69 9.84
C SER A 19 -1.04 15.24 9.79
N LEU A 20 0.05 14.92 10.47
CA LEU A 20 0.59 13.57 10.54
C LEU A 20 -0.23 12.69 11.49
N ASP A 21 -0.65 13.21 12.64
CA ASP A 21 -1.57 12.49 13.53
C ASP A 21 -2.90 12.19 12.84
N LYS A 22 -3.43 13.15 12.07
CA LYS A 22 -4.61 12.94 11.23
C LYS A 22 -4.38 11.82 10.23
N LEU A 23 -3.27 11.83 9.49
CA LEU A 23 -2.93 10.78 8.53
C LEU A 23 -2.80 9.40 9.20
N LEU A 24 -2.15 9.32 10.36
CA LEU A 24 -2.00 8.07 11.11
C LEU A 24 -3.35 7.52 11.57
N ASN A 25 -4.25 8.39 12.04
CA ASN A 25 -5.60 8.01 12.39
C ASN A 25 -6.39 7.52 11.16
N GLU A 26 -6.29 8.20 10.02
CA GLU A 26 -6.91 7.76 8.76
C GLU A 26 -6.38 6.39 8.31
N LEU A 27 -5.06 6.17 8.37
CA LEU A 27 -4.46 4.86 8.04
C LEU A 27 -4.93 3.76 8.99
N ARG A 28 -5.07 4.07 10.29
CA ARG A 28 -5.61 3.14 11.27
C ARG A 28 -7.07 2.80 10.96
N ASP A 29 -7.89 3.80 10.65
CA ASP A 29 -9.30 3.58 10.30
C ASP A 29 -9.43 2.71 9.05
N ILE A 30 -8.62 2.94 8.01
CA ILE A 30 -8.54 2.07 6.84
C ILE A 30 -8.13 0.64 7.22
N THR A 31 -7.12 0.48 8.08
CA THR A 31 -6.63 -0.84 8.53
C THR A 31 -7.70 -1.62 9.29
N GLU A 32 -8.51 -0.91 10.07
CA GLU A 32 -9.62 -1.49 10.83
C GLU A 32 -10.91 -1.58 10.00
N GLY A 33 -10.87 -1.17 8.73
CA GLY A 33 -12.01 -1.21 7.82
C GLY A 33 -13.15 -0.28 8.22
N ARG A 34 -12.86 0.87 8.85
CA ARG A 34 -13.85 1.88 9.25
C ARG A 34 -14.06 2.93 8.15
N GLY A 35 -15.32 3.23 7.85
CA GLY A 35 -15.70 4.30 6.91
C GLY A 35 -15.14 4.12 5.49
N ILE A 36 -14.79 2.90 5.09
CA ILE A 36 -14.18 2.62 3.78
C ILE A 36 -15.22 2.42 2.66
N LEU A 37 -16.50 2.22 3.02
CA LEU A 37 -17.61 2.03 2.09
C LEU A 37 -18.60 3.19 2.16
N PRO A 38 -19.20 3.60 1.03
CA PRO A 38 -20.25 4.62 1.03
C PRO A 38 -21.51 4.14 1.77
N ALA A 39 -22.09 5.02 2.58
CA ALA A 39 -23.36 4.76 3.28
C ALA A 39 -24.50 4.33 2.34
N SER A 40 -24.52 4.80 1.10
CA SER A 40 -25.54 4.40 0.12
C SER A 40 -25.54 2.91 -0.22
N LEU A 41 -24.45 2.18 0.06
CA LEU A 41 -24.34 0.75 -0.20
C LEU A 41 -24.91 -0.12 0.91
N GLU A 42 -25.05 0.41 2.13
CA GLU A 42 -25.50 -0.38 3.29
C GLU A 42 -26.84 -1.06 3.01
N ASN A 43 -27.78 -0.31 2.43
CA ASN A 43 -29.12 -0.80 2.07
C ASN A 43 -29.16 -1.69 0.82
N LYS A 44 -28.07 -1.77 0.05
CA LYS A 44 -27.97 -2.57 -1.18
C LYS A 44 -27.35 -3.95 -0.93
N LEU A 45 -26.81 -4.16 0.27
CA LEU A 45 -26.17 -5.42 0.62
C LEU A 45 -27.19 -6.54 0.83
N PRO A 46 -26.81 -7.79 0.55
CA PRO A 46 -27.69 -8.92 0.83
C PRO A 46 -27.95 -9.04 2.34
N PRO A 47 -29.13 -9.55 2.76
CA PRO A 47 -29.53 -9.66 4.16
C PRO A 47 -28.58 -10.46 5.07
N ARG A 48 -27.63 -11.20 4.51
CA ARG A 48 -26.62 -12.01 5.21
C ARG A 48 -25.19 -11.47 5.05
N SER A 49 -25.04 -10.21 4.67
CA SER A 49 -23.72 -9.58 4.62
C SER A 49 -23.05 -9.64 5.99
N ARG A 50 -21.75 -9.96 6.02
CA ARG A 50 -20.91 -9.95 7.23
C ARG A 50 -20.12 -8.66 7.37
N ILE A 51 -20.38 -7.67 6.53
CA ILE A 51 -19.72 -6.36 6.59
C ILE A 51 -20.21 -5.66 7.85
N SER A 52 -19.26 -5.21 8.69
CA SER A 52 -19.57 -4.46 9.91
C SER A 52 -20.26 -3.13 9.56
N PRO A 53 -21.26 -2.68 10.34
CA PRO A 53 -21.84 -1.35 10.19
C PRO A 53 -20.78 -0.23 10.23
N SER A 54 -19.70 -0.43 10.99
CA SER A 54 -18.59 0.53 11.08
C SER A 54 -17.84 0.75 9.76
N ALA A 55 -18.02 -0.14 8.77
CA ALA A 55 -17.38 -0.01 7.47
C ALA A 55 -18.04 1.05 6.58
N PHE A 56 -19.28 1.42 6.87
CA PHE A 56 -19.99 2.46 6.12
C PHE A 56 -19.65 3.84 6.67
N ASP A 57 -19.36 4.76 5.74
CA ASP A 57 -19.06 6.15 6.05
C ASP A 57 -20.36 6.94 6.22
N HIS A 58 -20.64 7.30 7.47
CA HIS A 58 -21.76 8.15 7.85
C HIS A 58 -21.32 9.57 8.21
N ASP A 59 -20.02 9.89 8.13
CA ASP A 59 -19.53 11.23 8.40
C ASP A 59 -19.85 12.14 7.21
N GLU A 60 -20.65 13.17 7.47
CA GLU A 60 -21.06 14.16 6.49
C GLU A 60 -19.86 14.86 5.82
N ALA A 61 -18.74 15.01 6.54
CA ALA A 61 -17.54 15.65 6.02
C ALA A 61 -16.82 14.82 4.94
N THR A 62 -16.92 13.49 5.00
CA THR A 62 -16.23 12.56 4.09
C THR A 62 -17.16 11.87 3.11
N ARG A 63 -18.47 11.86 3.38
CA ARG A 63 -19.51 11.19 2.59
C ARG A 63 -19.42 11.46 1.10
N ALA A 64 -19.25 12.71 0.67
CA ALA A 64 -19.18 13.03 -0.76
C ALA A 64 -18.02 12.32 -1.47
N LYS A 65 -16.85 12.25 -0.82
CA LYS A 65 -15.67 11.55 -1.33
C LYS A 65 -15.89 10.05 -1.37
N THR A 66 -16.49 9.49 -0.33
CA THR A 66 -16.76 8.06 -0.25
C THR A 66 -17.82 7.62 -1.26
N GLU A 67 -18.82 8.46 -1.53
CA GLU A 67 -19.82 8.23 -2.59
C GLU A 67 -19.23 8.36 -4.01
N GLU A 68 -18.24 9.22 -4.24
CA GLU A 68 -17.48 9.25 -5.50
C GLU A 68 -16.72 7.93 -5.71
N ILE A 69 -16.16 7.36 -4.64
CA ILE A 69 -15.49 6.05 -4.70
C ILE A 69 -16.48 4.92 -5.07
N ALA A 70 -17.78 5.08 -4.78
CA ALA A 70 -18.79 4.07 -5.08
C ALA A 70 -18.79 3.64 -6.55
N SER A 71 -18.50 4.56 -7.48
CA SER A 71 -18.45 4.24 -8.91
C SER A 71 -17.24 3.40 -9.32
N PHE A 72 -16.21 3.32 -8.48
CA PHE A 72 -15.00 2.54 -8.71
C PHE A 72 -15.02 1.17 -8.02
N LEU A 73 -16.02 0.91 -7.17
CA LEU A 73 -16.12 -0.37 -6.48
C LEU A 73 -16.46 -1.50 -7.46
N PRO A 74 -15.88 -2.70 -7.28
CA PRO A 74 -16.20 -3.83 -8.13
C PRO A 74 -17.68 -4.22 -7.99
N PRO A 75 -18.31 -4.68 -9.08
CA PRO A 75 -19.67 -5.22 -9.06
C PRO A 75 -19.84 -6.36 -8.05
N PHE A 76 -21.04 -6.50 -7.48
CA PHE A 76 -21.30 -7.49 -6.43
C PHE A 76 -21.12 -8.94 -6.89
N ASP A 77 -21.54 -9.25 -8.11
CA ASP A 77 -21.33 -10.55 -8.75
C ASP A 77 -19.85 -10.88 -8.94
N TRP A 78 -19.04 -9.88 -9.31
CA TRP A 78 -17.58 -10.02 -9.36
C TRP A 78 -16.99 -10.36 -7.98
N VAL A 79 -17.41 -9.64 -6.94
CA VAL A 79 -16.97 -9.89 -5.55
C VAL A 79 -17.37 -11.30 -5.10
N GLN A 80 -18.60 -11.73 -5.39
CA GLN A 80 -19.05 -13.09 -5.06
C GLN A 80 -18.26 -14.17 -5.80
N GLY A 81 -17.99 -13.96 -7.10
CA GLY A 81 -17.15 -14.85 -7.90
C GLY A 81 -15.74 -14.96 -7.34
N MET A 82 -15.15 -13.83 -6.93
CA MET A 82 -13.83 -13.77 -6.31
C MET A 82 -13.80 -14.53 -4.98
N MET A 83 -14.80 -14.33 -4.12
CA MET A 83 -14.93 -15.03 -2.84
C MET A 83 -15.07 -16.54 -3.03
N LYS A 84 -15.87 -16.97 -4.01
CA LYS A 84 -16.00 -18.39 -4.36
C LYS A 84 -14.67 -18.97 -4.81
N ARG A 85 -13.94 -18.26 -5.68
CA ARG A 85 -12.64 -18.74 -6.16
C ARG A 85 -11.61 -18.81 -5.04
N ALA A 86 -11.58 -17.83 -4.14
CA ALA A 86 -10.71 -17.83 -2.96
C ALA A 86 -11.01 -19.04 -2.05
N GLU A 87 -12.30 -19.36 -1.87
CA GLU A 87 -12.72 -20.53 -1.10
C GLU A 87 -12.28 -21.85 -1.77
N GLU A 88 -12.39 -21.96 -3.10
CA GLU A 88 -11.88 -23.11 -3.86
C GLU A 88 -10.36 -23.25 -3.69
N CYS A 89 -9.60 -22.16 -3.83
CA CYS A 89 -8.15 -22.15 -3.60
C CYS A 89 -7.80 -22.64 -2.19
N ARG A 90 -8.57 -22.21 -1.18
CA ARG A 90 -8.38 -22.61 0.22
C ARG A 90 -8.70 -24.08 0.43
N VAL A 91 -9.84 -24.56 -0.07
CA VAL A 91 -10.29 -25.96 0.08
C VAL A 91 -9.34 -26.93 -0.61
N ASN A 92 -8.90 -26.59 -1.82
CA ASN A 92 -7.98 -27.42 -2.60
C ASN A 92 -6.51 -27.29 -2.17
N ARG A 93 -6.21 -26.39 -1.22
CA ARG A 93 -4.84 -26.08 -0.75
C ARG A 93 -3.92 -25.69 -1.91
N GLU A 94 -4.44 -24.84 -2.80
CA GLU A 94 -3.70 -24.32 -3.94
C GLU A 94 -2.45 -23.55 -3.49
N TYR A 95 -1.40 -23.62 -4.31
CA TYR A 95 -0.14 -22.93 -4.04
C TYR A 95 -0.27 -21.41 -4.18
N GLU A 96 0.70 -20.69 -3.60
CA GLU A 96 0.81 -19.24 -3.66
C GLU A 96 0.73 -18.68 -5.08
N THR A 97 1.29 -19.38 -6.08
CA THR A 97 1.18 -18.99 -7.49
C THR A 97 -0.26 -18.90 -7.98
N SER A 98 -1.12 -19.85 -7.58
CA SER A 98 -2.55 -19.83 -7.93
C SER A 98 -3.26 -18.67 -7.22
N TRP A 99 -2.97 -18.45 -5.93
CA TRP A 99 -3.51 -17.29 -5.20
C TRP A 99 -3.11 -15.96 -5.84
N ASN A 100 -1.83 -15.82 -6.19
CA ASN A 100 -1.27 -14.65 -6.86
C ASN A 100 -1.98 -14.38 -8.19
N GLY A 101 -2.09 -15.40 -9.06
CA GLY A 101 -2.65 -15.24 -10.40
C GLY A 101 -4.17 -15.07 -10.41
N GLU A 102 -4.89 -15.77 -9.53
CA GLU A 102 -6.34 -15.90 -9.62
C GLU A 102 -7.11 -15.03 -8.62
N ILE A 103 -6.46 -14.58 -7.54
CA ILE A 103 -7.09 -13.74 -6.51
C ILE A 103 -6.42 -12.37 -6.46
N TYR A 104 -5.12 -12.31 -6.16
CA TYR A 104 -4.46 -11.04 -5.87
C TYR A 104 -4.26 -10.17 -7.12
N ALA A 105 -3.80 -10.74 -8.24
CA ALA A 105 -3.60 -9.98 -9.47
C ALA A 105 -4.91 -9.37 -10.00
N PRO A 106 -6.05 -10.08 -10.05
CA PRO A 106 -7.34 -9.47 -10.40
C PRO A 106 -7.78 -8.34 -9.47
N ILE A 107 -7.56 -8.45 -8.15
CA ILE A 107 -7.87 -7.38 -7.19
C ILE A 107 -6.99 -6.16 -7.45
N LEU A 108 -5.68 -6.34 -7.61
CA LEU A 108 -4.78 -5.24 -7.92
C LEU A 108 -5.11 -4.59 -9.27
N GLN A 109 -5.54 -5.40 -10.25
CA GLN A 109 -5.98 -4.90 -11.54
C GLN A 109 -7.25 -4.05 -11.44
N SER A 110 -8.25 -4.46 -10.65
CA SER A 110 -9.48 -3.66 -10.49
C SER A 110 -9.23 -2.34 -9.75
N VAL A 111 -8.23 -2.29 -8.87
CA VAL A 111 -7.88 -1.08 -8.12
C VAL A 111 -7.02 -0.10 -8.93
N PHE A 112 -6.01 -0.59 -9.65
CA PHE A 112 -5.00 0.29 -10.26
C PHE A 112 -5.18 0.53 -11.77
N ARG A 113 -6.13 -0.14 -12.42
CA ARG A 113 -6.25 -0.10 -13.87
C ARG A 113 -7.69 0.04 -14.36
N LYS A 114 -7.89 0.88 -15.38
CA LYS A 114 -9.17 1.00 -16.11
C LYS A 114 -9.47 -0.25 -16.94
N SER A 115 -8.41 -0.91 -17.42
CA SER A 115 -8.47 -2.13 -18.21
C SER A 115 -7.27 -3.00 -17.90
N GLN A 116 -7.26 -4.25 -18.38
CA GLN A 116 -6.10 -5.14 -18.20
C GLN A 116 -4.77 -4.54 -18.66
N PHE A 117 -4.82 -3.66 -19.67
CA PHE A 117 -3.65 -3.11 -20.35
C PHE A 117 -3.40 -1.62 -20.06
N THR A 118 -4.31 -0.94 -19.34
CA THR A 118 -4.25 0.52 -19.17
C THR A 118 -4.35 0.91 -17.71
N SER A 119 -3.27 1.50 -17.19
CA SER A 119 -3.21 2.05 -15.83
C SER A 119 -4.22 3.20 -15.64
N ASP A 120 -4.74 3.36 -14.43
CA ASP A 120 -5.69 4.42 -14.07
C ASP A 120 -5.02 5.61 -13.37
N GLY A 121 -3.85 6.01 -13.87
CA GLY A 121 -3.08 7.12 -13.33
C GLY A 121 -1.65 6.75 -12.93
N PRO A 122 -1.05 7.49 -11.97
CA PRO A 122 0.37 7.39 -11.68
C PRO A 122 0.71 6.17 -10.82
N VAL A 123 -0.25 5.54 -10.14
CA VAL A 123 0.00 4.32 -9.36
C VAL A 123 -0.36 3.09 -10.19
N ASP A 124 0.54 2.10 -10.24
CA ASP A 124 0.29 0.81 -10.89
C ASP A 124 1.09 -0.28 -10.17
N PHE A 125 0.88 -1.54 -10.56
CA PHE A 125 1.54 -2.69 -9.98
C PHE A 125 2.23 -3.57 -11.04
N ARG A 126 3.26 -4.32 -10.63
CA ARG A 126 3.92 -5.35 -11.43
C ARG A 126 4.10 -6.62 -10.63
N TRP A 127 4.04 -7.75 -11.33
CA TRP A 127 4.48 -9.03 -10.81
C TRP A 127 6.01 -9.00 -10.64
N SER A 128 6.53 -9.38 -9.48
CA SER A 128 7.95 -9.21 -9.15
C SER A 128 8.58 -10.40 -8.43
N GLN A 129 8.40 -11.61 -8.96
CA GLN A 129 8.82 -12.87 -8.32
C GLN A 129 10.30 -12.99 -7.93
N THR A 130 11.17 -12.12 -8.43
CA THR A 130 12.61 -12.13 -8.15
C THR A 130 13.07 -10.98 -7.28
N ALA A 131 12.19 -10.03 -6.93
CA ALA A 131 12.55 -8.92 -6.09
C ALA A 131 12.65 -9.36 -4.63
N GLN A 132 13.63 -8.81 -3.92
CA GLN A 132 13.78 -8.94 -2.49
C GLN A 132 13.71 -7.55 -1.87
N ILE A 133 13.21 -7.48 -0.64
CA ILE A 133 13.29 -6.25 0.15
C ILE A 133 14.78 -5.96 0.36
N ILE A 134 15.21 -4.78 -0.05
CA ILE A 134 16.59 -4.33 0.16
C ILE A 134 16.93 -4.38 1.65
N THR A 135 18.15 -4.82 1.96
CA THR A 135 18.57 -5.18 3.31
C THR A 135 18.34 -4.06 4.33
N GLU A 136 18.50 -2.81 3.91
CA GLU A 136 18.35 -1.61 4.75
C GLU A 136 16.91 -1.35 5.19
N TYR A 137 15.92 -1.88 4.47
CA TYR A 137 14.49 -1.71 4.76
C TYR A 137 13.82 -3.02 5.16
N ARG A 138 14.60 -4.10 5.26
CA ARG A 138 14.12 -5.39 5.72
C ARG A 138 14.05 -5.38 7.25
N PRO A 139 12.87 -5.64 7.87
CA PRO A 139 12.80 -5.82 9.30
C PRO A 139 13.75 -6.93 9.75
N GLU A 140 14.47 -6.76 10.87
CA GLU A 140 15.55 -7.66 11.31
C GLU A 140 15.11 -9.14 11.39
N GLU A 141 13.84 -9.38 11.71
CA GLU A 141 13.24 -10.72 11.85
C GLU A 141 12.43 -11.17 10.63
N ALA A 142 12.32 -10.34 9.59
CA ALA A 142 11.53 -10.70 8.41
C ALA A 142 12.23 -11.85 7.65
N PRO A 143 11.51 -12.91 7.27
CA PRO A 143 12.06 -13.99 6.45
C PRO A 143 12.53 -13.44 5.09
N SER A 144 13.45 -14.16 4.44
CA SER A 144 13.97 -13.78 3.13
C SER A 144 12.97 -14.17 2.04
N LYS A 145 11.77 -13.59 2.12
CA LYS A 145 10.70 -13.87 1.18
C LYS A 145 10.87 -12.99 -0.05
N MET A 146 10.73 -13.60 -1.22
CA MET A 146 10.61 -12.87 -2.47
C MET A 146 9.28 -12.10 -2.47
N ILE A 147 9.27 -10.95 -3.10
CA ILE A 147 8.08 -10.10 -3.19
C ILE A 147 7.20 -10.64 -4.32
N ASP A 148 5.90 -10.85 -4.08
CA ASP A 148 5.00 -11.29 -5.15
C ASP A 148 4.62 -10.13 -6.06
N PHE A 149 4.27 -8.98 -5.50
CA PHE A 149 3.84 -7.80 -6.26
C PHE A 149 4.54 -6.54 -5.76
N CYS A 150 4.93 -5.69 -6.71
CA CYS A 150 5.42 -4.35 -6.42
C CYS A 150 4.37 -3.33 -6.85
N VAL A 151 3.92 -2.49 -5.92
CA VAL A 151 3.17 -1.26 -6.22
C VAL A 151 4.17 -0.13 -6.38
N PHE A 152 4.03 0.66 -7.43
CA PHE A 152 4.94 1.76 -7.71
C PHE A 152 4.16 3.00 -8.15
N TYR A 153 4.74 4.16 -7.84
CA TYR A 153 4.26 5.46 -8.28
C TYR A 153 5.14 5.96 -9.42
N ARG A 154 4.52 6.24 -10.57
CA ARG A 154 5.12 6.83 -11.77
C ARG A 154 4.50 8.21 -11.97
N PRO A 155 5.16 9.29 -11.52
CA PRO A 155 4.69 10.64 -11.77
C PRO A 155 4.65 10.93 -13.28
N GLU A 156 3.86 11.92 -13.67
CA GLU A 156 3.89 12.43 -15.04
C GLU A 156 5.27 13.00 -15.36
N ARG A 157 5.78 12.69 -16.55
CA ARG A 157 7.10 13.16 -16.98
C ARG A 157 7.14 14.67 -17.06
N GLY A 158 8.19 15.26 -16.49
CA GLY A 158 8.39 16.71 -16.40
C GLY A 158 7.58 17.38 -15.29
N SER A 159 6.74 16.66 -14.55
CA SER A 159 5.96 17.25 -13.46
C SER A 159 6.86 17.73 -12.32
N ASN A 160 6.37 18.72 -11.57
CA ASN A 160 6.98 19.16 -10.32
C ASN A 160 7.12 18.01 -9.31
N VAL A 161 6.19 17.05 -9.32
CA VAL A 161 6.24 15.86 -8.48
C VAL A 161 7.41 14.95 -8.89
N GLU A 162 7.61 14.70 -10.18
CA GLU A 162 8.77 13.93 -10.66
C GLU A 162 10.08 14.60 -10.26
N GLN A 163 10.17 15.92 -10.41
CA GLN A 163 11.36 16.69 -10.00
C GLN A 163 11.60 16.59 -8.49
N ALA A 164 10.56 16.79 -7.67
CA ALA A 164 10.67 16.69 -6.21
C ALA A 164 11.09 15.28 -5.75
N ILE A 165 10.53 14.22 -6.35
CA ILE A 165 10.94 12.83 -6.05
C ILE A 165 12.40 12.61 -6.43
N ASN A 166 12.82 13.07 -7.60
CA ASN A 166 14.21 12.93 -8.04
C ASN A 166 15.19 13.68 -7.14
N ASP A 167 14.83 14.89 -6.71
CA ASP A 167 15.64 15.68 -5.79
C ASP A 167 15.73 15.01 -4.41
N LEU A 168 14.61 14.50 -3.88
CA LEU A 168 14.60 13.71 -2.65
C LEU A 168 15.47 12.46 -2.76
N CYS A 169 15.35 11.69 -3.84
CA CYS A 169 16.18 10.51 -4.08
C CYS A 169 17.67 10.85 -4.16
N ARG A 170 18.03 11.97 -4.81
CA ARG A 170 19.42 12.47 -4.85
C ARG A 170 19.93 12.85 -3.46
N ILE A 171 19.12 13.57 -2.68
CA ILE A 171 19.47 13.97 -1.31
C ILE A 171 19.61 12.74 -0.42
N LEU A 172 18.69 11.78 -0.50
CA LEU A 172 18.72 10.53 0.26
C LEU A 172 19.94 9.69 -0.13
N PHE A 173 20.26 9.60 -1.42
CA PHE A 173 21.46 8.91 -1.89
C PHE A 173 22.74 9.56 -1.37
N VAL A 174 22.83 10.90 -1.40
CA VAL A 174 23.96 11.64 -0.83
C VAL A 174 24.08 11.46 0.68
N LEU A 175 22.95 11.40 1.40
CA LEU A 175 22.93 11.13 2.84
C LEU A 175 23.34 9.69 3.16
N LEU A 176 22.81 8.70 2.44
CA LEU A 176 23.18 7.29 2.59
C LEU A 176 24.66 7.05 2.27
N CYS A 177 25.23 7.73 1.26
CA CYS A 177 26.67 7.67 0.97
C CYS A 177 27.54 8.41 2.00
N LYS A 178 26.97 9.29 2.83
CA LYS A 178 27.68 10.01 3.90
C LYS A 178 27.51 9.37 5.28
N LEU A 179 26.59 8.43 5.45
CA LEU A 179 26.52 7.61 6.65
C LEU A 179 27.70 6.63 6.64
N PRO A 180 28.49 6.54 7.72
CA PRO A 180 29.53 5.52 7.81
C PRO A 180 28.86 4.15 7.69
N GLY A 181 29.28 3.37 6.69
CA GLY A 181 28.79 2.00 6.52
C GLY A 181 29.01 1.20 7.81
N PRO A 182 28.20 0.16 8.06
CA PRO A 182 28.33 -0.65 9.27
C PRO A 182 29.77 -1.16 9.37
N SER A 183 30.43 -0.77 10.47
CA SER A 183 31.77 -1.23 10.81
C SER A 183 31.78 -2.75 10.71
N ARG A 184 32.48 -3.30 9.71
CA ARG A 184 32.81 -4.72 9.68
C ARG A 184 33.60 -5.02 10.94
N SER A 185 32.94 -5.55 11.97
CA SER A 185 33.61 -6.23 13.07
C SER A 185 34.37 -7.41 12.47
N ARG A 186 35.70 -7.27 12.41
CA ARG A 186 36.62 -8.39 12.23
C ARG A 186 36.28 -9.43 13.29
N VAL A 187 35.69 -10.53 12.87
CA VAL A 187 35.76 -11.78 13.64
C VAL A 187 37.18 -12.29 13.41
N GLU A 188 38.06 -12.05 14.39
CA GLU A 188 39.33 -12.75 14.47
C GLU A 188 39.06 -14.24 14.70
N GLU A 189 39.39 -15.01 13.68
CA GLU A 189 39.41 -16.46 13.66
C GLU A 189 40.50 -16.96 14.63
N ASN A 190 40.12 -17.20 15.89
CA ASN A 190 40.98 -17.91 16.83
C ASN A 190 40.85 -19.42 16.61
N ARG A 191 41.81 -19.95 15.85
CA ARG A 191 42.20 -21.37 15.85
C ARG A 191 42.41 -21.87 17.27
N ARG A 192 41.74 -22.97 17.62
CA ARG A 192 42.33 -24.10 18.35
C ARG A 192 41.74 -25.40 17.82
#